data_AF-A0A6A0GT30-F1
#
_entry.id   AF-A0A6A0GT30-F1
#
_cell.length_a   1.000
_cell.length_b   1.000
_cell.length_c   1.000
_cell.angle_alpha   90.00
_cell.angle_beta   90.00
_cell.angle_gamma   90.00
#
_symmetry.space_group_name_H-M   'P 1'
#
loop_
_entity.id
_entity.type
_entity.pdbx_description
1 polymer ?
#
loop_
_entity_poly.entity_id
_entity_poly.type
_entity_poly.pdbx_seq_one_letter_code
_entity_poly.pdbx_strand_id
1 'polypeptide(L)'
;MEPPADELYHESYNHVAVLFASIPNYSEFYKELEFNEEGRGCLKVLHEIIREFDMLTYQMQFLSIEKIKVVGSTYMAACGLQPGMRSADDAEFVEQDRRENVATLAAFAAAMMDYTGEIGKIHVGEKFPKLSPLMAAYMG
;
A
#
# COMPACT_ATOMS: atom_id res chain seq x y z
N MET A 1 18.70 9.07 -29.34
CA MET A 1 17.62 8.35 -30.03
C MET A 1 16.54 8.19 -28.98
N GLU A 2 15.47 8.98 -29.04
CA GLU A 2 14.33 8.74 -28.15
C GLU A 2 13.73 7.37 -28.52
N PRO A 3 13.39 6.52 -27.54
CA PRO A 3 12.75 5.25 -27.83
C PRO A 3 11.39 5.52 -28.52
N PRO A 4 11.00 4.69 -29.51
CA PRO A 4 9.71 4.85 -30.18
C PRO A 4 8.58 4.76 -29.16
N ALA A 5 7.70 5.75 -29.15
CA ALA A 5 6.66 5.96 -28.13
C ALA A 5 5.59 4.84 -28.05
N ASP A 6 5.65 3.84 -28.94
CA ASP A 6 4.65 2.77 -29.07
C ASP A 6 5.16 1.37 -28.65
N GLU A 7 6.37 1.26 -28.09
CA GLU A 7 6.88 -0.03 -27.61
C GLU A 7 6.45 -0.29 -26.15
N LEU A 8 5.75 -1.41 -25.92
CA LEU A 8 5.27 -1.80 -24.59
C LEU A 8 6.46 -2.14 -23.67
N TYR A 9 6.64 -1.38 -22.59
CA TYR A 9 7.58 -1.75 -21.53
C TYR A 9 7.00 -2.89 -20.68
N HIS A 10 7.78 -3.96 -20.53
CA HIS A 10 7.47 -5.05 -19.61
C HIS A 10 8.79 -5.62 -19.06
N GLU A 11 8.77 -6.00 -17.80
CA GLU A 11 9.90 -6.65 -17.13
C GLU A 11 9.34 -7.73 -16.20
N SER A 12 10.01 -8.88 -16.15
CA SER A 12 9.58 -10.04 -15.37
C SER A 12 10.33 -10.09 -14.05
N TYR A 13 9.59 -10.29 -12.98
CA TYR A 13 10.11 -10.39 -11.61
C TYR A 13 9.65 -11.73 -11.02
N ASN A 14 10.58 -12.49 -10.43
CA ASN A 14 10.29 -13.82 -9.88
C ASN A 14 9.81 -13.79 -8.42
N HIS A 15 10.18 -12.73 -7.67
CA HIS A 15 9.94 -12.64 -6.23
C HIS A 15 9.46 -11.25 -5.88
N VAL A 16 8.15 -11.05 -5.93
CA VAL A 16 7.50 -9.78 -5.58
C VAL A 16 6.45 -10.04 -4.53
N ALA A 17 6.44 -9.23 -3.48
CA ALA A 17 5.37 -9.23 -2.50
C ALA A 17 4.42 -8.07 -2.84
N VAL A 18 3.10 -8.33 -2.90
CA VAL A 18 2.09 -7.30 -3.22
C VAL A 18 1.12 -7.12 -2.07
N LEU A 19 0.82 -5.87 -1.74
CA LEU A 19 -0.09 -5.46 -0.67
C LEU A 19 -1.32 -4.75 -1.23
N PHE A 20 -2.48 -5.16 -0.71
CA PHE A 20 -3.75 -4.46 -0.88
C PHE A 20 -4.25 -4.01 0.49
N ALA A 21 -4.25 -2.71 0.75
CA ALA A 21 -4.74 -2.12 2.00
C ALA A 21 -6.06 -1.38 1.75
N SER A 22 -7.18 -2.05 2.01
CA SER A 22 -8.53 -1.48 1.83
C SER A 22 -9.09 -0.99 3.16
N ILE A 23 -9.60 0.25 3.18
CA ILE A 23 -10.39 0.77 4.30
C ILE A 23 -11.83 0.25 4.12
N PRO A 24 -12.31 -0.69 4.97
CA PRO A 24 -13.64 -1.26 4.83
C PRO A 24 -14.72 -0.22 5.14
N ASN A 25 -15.96 -0.44 4.70
CA ASN A 25 -17.13 0.42 4.98
C ASN A 25 -16.97 1.92 4.65
N TYR A 26 -15.92 2.33 3.93
CA TYR A 26 -15.71 3.72 3.54
C TYR A 26 -16.87 4.25 2.68
N SER A 27 -17.46 3.40 1.83
CA SER A 27 -18.62 3.76 0.99
C SER A 27 -19.90 4.04 1.79
N GLU A 28 -20.10 3.37 2.92
CA GLU A 28 -21.25 3.62 3.81
C GLU A 28 -21.01 4.87 4.67
N PHE A 29 -19.80 5.02 5.22
CA PHE A 29 -19.38 6.21 5.94
C PHE A 29 -19.43 7.48 5.07
N TYR A 30 -19.05 7.36 3.80
CA TYR A 30 -19.15 8.43 2.80
C TYR A 30 -20.60 8.90 2.60
N LYS A 31 -21.56 7.96 2.51
CA LYS A 31 -22.99 8.27 2.32
C LYS A 31 -23.66 8.86 3.55
N GLU A 32 -23.31 8.40 4.75
CA GLU A 32 -23.85 8.96 6.00
C GLU A 32 -23.48 10.45 6.18
N LEU A 33 -22.32 10.86 5.64
CA LEU A 33 -21.82 12.23 5.68
C LEU A 33 -22.13 13.06 4.42
N GLU A 34 -22.68 12.49 3.34
CA GLU A 34 -23.22 13.29 2.22
C GLU A 34 -24.36 14.21 2.68
N PHE A 35 -25.11 13.81 3.72
CA PHE A 35 -26.11 14.64 4.38
C PHE A 35 -25.51 15.72 5.30
N ASN A 36 -24.19 15.73 5.50
CA ASN A 36 -23.46 16.62 6.42
C ASN A 36 -22.18 17.17 5.75
N GLU A 37 -22.29 18.31 5.07
CA GLU A 37 -21.21 19.00 4.30
C GLU A 37 -20.79 18.35 2.94
N GLU A 38 -21.73 17.81 2.16
CA GLU A 38 -21.50 17.28 0.80
C GLU A 38 -20.43 16.16 0.70
N GLY A 39 -20.16 15.43 1.80
CA GLY A 39 -19.17 14.33 1.78
C GLY A 39 -17.71 14.77 1.63
N ARG A 40 -17.41 16.08 1.61
CA ARG A 40 -16.05 16.63 1.45
C ARG A 40 -15.14 16.29 2.63
N GLY A 41 -15.71 16.09 3.83
CA GLY A 41 -14.98 15.68 5.02
C GLY A 41 -14.35 14.30 4.89
N CYS A 42 -15.07 13.33 4.31
CA CYS A 42 -14.59 11.95 4.14
C CYS A 42 -13.40 11.88 3.17
N LEU A 43 -13.46 12.63 2.07
CA LEU A 43 -12.38 12.71 1.11
C LEU A 43 -11.13 13.35 1.70
N LYS A 44 -11.27 14.35 2.58
CA LYS A 44 -10.13 14.92 3.31
C LYS A 44 -9.46 13.88 4.21
N VAL A 45 -10.26 13.13 4.98
CA VAL A 45 -9.73 12.05 5.82
C VAL A 45 -9.04 10.97 4.97
N LEU A 46 -9.65 10.57 3.85
CA LEU A 46 -9.02 9.60 2.95
C LEU A 46 -7.71 10.12 2.36
N HIS A 47 -7.67 11.39 1.93
CA HIS A 47 -6.44 12.02 1.45
C HIS A 47 -5.36 12.11 2.53
N GLU A 48 -5.73 12.38 3.78
CA GLU A 48 -4.80 12.40 4.90
C GLU A 48 -4.23 11.00 5.17
N ILE A 49 -5.07 9.97 5.11
CA ILE A 49 -4.62 8.57 5.24
C ILE A 49 -3.66 8.19 4.12
N ILE A 50 -4.01 8.48 2.86
CA ILE A 50 -3.14 8.19 1.72
C ILE A 50 -1.82 8.95 1.84
N ARG A 51 -1.87 10.21 2.28
CA ARG A 51 -0.68 11.02 2.47
C ARG A 51 0.26 10.38 3.48
N GLU A 52 -0.23 9.90 4.62
CA GLU A 52 0.65 9.26 5.59
C GLU A 52 1.17 7.90 5.13
N PHE A 53 0.38 7.13 4.37
CA PHE A 53 0.90 5.92 3.72
C PHE A 53 2.03 6.25 2.74
N ASP A 54 1.91 7.33 1.96
CA ASP A 54 2.98 7.80 1.08
C ASP A 54 4.19 8.24 1.90
N MET A 55 4.00 8.92 3.05
CA MET A 55 5.10 9.30 3.95
C MET A 55 5.87 8.10 4.50
N LEU A 56 5.18 6.99 4.81
CA LEU A 56 5.82 5.75 5.24
C LEU A 56 6.81 5.22 4.19
N THR A 57 6.50 5.31 2.89
CA THR A 57 7.41 4.82 1.83
C THR A 57 8.75 5.55 1.75
N TYR A 58 8.85 6.75 2.34
CA TYR A 58 10.12 7.49 2.40
C TYR A 58 10.99 7.13 3.62
N GLN A 59 10.52 6.26 4.52
CA GLN A 59 11.32 5.80 5.65
C GLN A 59 12.38 4.80 5.20
N MET A 60 13.58 4.87 5.79
CA MET A 60 14.72 4.01 5.41
C MET A 60 14.41 2.52 5.38
N GLN A 61 13.57 2.04 6.30
CA GLN A 61 13.16 0.64 6.39
C GLN A 61 12.15 0.19 5.33
N PHE A 62 11.57 1.12 4.56
CA PHE A 62 10.52 0.87 3.57
C PHE A 62 10.91 1.32 2.16
N LEU A 63 12.19 1.64 1.91
CA LEU A 63 12.67 2.11 0.61
C LEU A 63 12.51 1.10 -0.53
N SER A 64 12.40 -0.19 -0.21
CA SER A 64 12.14 -1.25 -1.19
C SER A 64 10.65 -1.37 -1.57
N ILE A 65 9.77 -0.60 -0.92
CA ILE A 65 8.33 -0.58 -1.20
C ILE A 65 8.02 0.49 -2.24
N GLU A 66 7.35 0.07 -3.30
CA GLU A 66 6.84 0.92 -4.34
C GLU A 66 5.32 0.98 -4.31
N LYS A 67 4.78 2.20 -4.28
CA LYS A 67 3.36 2.44 -4.48
C LYS A 67 3.00 2.15 -5.94
N ILE A 68 2.06 1.24 -6.15
CA ILE A 68 1.53 0.95 -7.48
C ILE A 68 0.48 1.99 -7.87
N LYS A 69 -0.58 2.10 -7.06
CA LYS A 69 -1.71 3.02 -7.29
C LYS A 69 -2.65 3.04 -6.08
N VAL A 70 -3.62 3.94 -6.12
CA VAL A 70 -4.79 3.93 -5.24
C VAL A 70 -6.04 3.74 -6.08
N VAL A 71 -6.94 2.85 -5.66
CA VAL A 71 -8.24 2.60 -6.32
C VAL A 71 -9.34 2.69 -5.27
N GLY A 72 -10.15 3.75 -5.33
CA GLY A 72 -11.16 4.02 -4.30
C GLY A 72 -10.50 4.21 -2.93
N SER A 73 -10.90 3.39 -1.95
CA SER A 73 -10.31 3.35 -0.61
C SER A 73 -9.21 2.28 -0.43
N THR A 74 -8.70 1.73 -1.53
CA THR A 74 -7.67 0.69 -1.53
C THR A 74 -6.32 1.22 -1.99
N TYR A 75 -5.32 1.12 -1.12
CA TYR A 75 -3.93 1.43 -1.40
C TYR A 75 -3.20 0.17 -1.89
N MET A 76 -2.49 0.26 -3.01
CA MET A 76 -1.73 -0.86 -3.58
C MET A 76 -0.23 -0.53 -3.57
N ALA A 77 0.56 -1.44 -3.02
CA ALA A 77 2.01 -1.34 -3.00
C ALA A 77 2.65 -2.70 -3.24
N ALA A 78 3.93 -2.71 -3.65
CA ALA A 78 4.71 -3.92 -3.82
C ALA A 78 6.13 -3.74 -3.31
N CYS A 79 6.78 -4.84 -2.95
CA CYS A 79 8.19 -4.90 -2.58
C CYS A 79 8.92 -5.88 -3.51
N GLY A 80 10.13 -5.53 -3.94
CA GLY A 80 10.94 -6.36 -4.85
C GLY A 80 10.85 -5.99 -6.34
N LEU A 81 10.45 -4.76 -6.68
CA LEU A 81 10.37 -4.24 -8.06
C LEU A 81 11.66 -3.55 -8.54
N GLN A 82 12.81 -3.88 -7.95
CA GLN A 82 14.07 -3.18 -8.25
C GLN A 82 14.60 -3.59 -9.65
N PRO A 83 14.67 -2.64 -10.61
CA PRO A 83 15.05 -2.95 -11.98
C PRO A 83 16.51 -3.37 -12.07
N GLY A 84 16.79 -4.36 -12.92
CA GLY A 84 18.16 -4.87 -13.13
C GLY A 84 18.67 -5.82 -12.04
N MET A 85 17.90 -6.06 -10.98
CA MET A 85 18.16 -7.11 -10.00
C MET A 85 17.69 -8.46 -10.56
N ARG A 86 18.26 -8.86 -11.69
CA ARG A 86 18.10 -10.22 -12.21
C ARG A 86 18.66 -11.15 -11.16
N SER A 87 17.77 -11.90 -10.50
CA SER A 87 18.04 -12.97 -9.54
C SER A 87 19.49 -13.45 -9.70
N ALA A 88 20.38 -13.07 -8.79
CA ALA A 88 21.70 -13.68 -8.77
C ALA A 88 21.48 -15.19 -8.74
N ASP A 89 22.17 -15.96 -9.58
CA ASP A 89 21.98 -17.43 -9.67
C ASP A 89 22.31 -18.16 -8.34
N ASP A 90 22.69 -17.42 -7.30
CA ASP A 90 22.89 -17.85 -5.92
C ASP A 90 21.55 -18.04 -5.20
N ALA A 91 21.07 -19.29 -5.18
CA ALA A 91 19.79 -19.68 -4.59
C ALA A 91 19.59 -19.24 -3.12
N GLU A 92 20.66 -19.18 -2.30
CA GLU A 92 20.57 -18.69 -0.91
C GLU A 92 20.28 -17.18 -0.84
N PHE A 93 20.89 -16.39 -1.73
CA PHE A 93 20.69 -14.94 -1.77
C PHE A 93 19.26 -14.60 -2.21
N VAL A 94 18.74 -15.35 -3.19
CA VAL A 94 17.36 -15.20 -3.69
C VAL A 94 16.31 -15.53 -2.62
N GLU A 95 16.50 -16.61 -1.86
CA GLU A 95 15.58 -16.98 -0.77
C GLU A 95 15.60 -15.98 0.38
N GLN A 96 16.76 -15.41 0.70
CA GLN A 96 16.89 -14.37 1.71
C GLN A 96 16.16 -13.10 1.28
N ASP A 97 16.38 -12.64 0.04
CA ASP A 97 15.73 -11.46 -0.53
C ASP A 97 14.21 -11.61 -0.59
N ARG A 98 13.71 -12.80 -0.96
CA ARG A 98 12.27 -13.11 -0.92
C ARG A 98 11.68 -12.95 0.48
N ARG A 99 12.34 -13.51 1.50
CA ARG A 99 11.87 -13.40 2.89
C ARG A 99 11.90 -11.98 3.40
N GLU A 100 12.93 -11.22 3.03
CA GLU A 100 13.08 -9.81 3.36
C GLU A 100 11.98 -8.97 2.72
N ASN A 101 11.69 -9.17 1.43
CA ASN A 101 10.61 -8.47 0.73
C ASN A 101 9.25 -8.67 1.41
N VAL A 102 8.92 -9.91 1.81
CA VAL A 102 7.67 -10.20 2.53
C VAL A 102 7.69 -9.60 3.94
N ALA A 103 8.80 -9.69 4.66
CA ALA A 103 8.93 -9.14 6.01
C ALA A 103 8.79 -7.60 6.03
N THR A 104 9.43 -6.92 5.09
CA THR A 104 9.35 -5.46 4.92
C THR A 104 7.93 -5.04 4.59
N LEU A 105 7.25 -5.74 3.67
CA LEU A 105 5.86 -5.43 3.33
C LEU A 105 4.89 -5.70 4.49
N ALA A 106 5.13 -6.73 5.30
CA ALA A 106 4.35 -7.00 6.51
C ALA A 106 4.57 -5.95 7.60
N ALA A 107 5.81 -5.47 7.77
CA ALA A 107 6.12 -4.37 8.69
C ALA A 107 5.46 -3.05 8.25
N PHE A 108 5.42 -2.79 6.94
CA PHE A 108 4.71 -1.65 6.37
C PHE A 108 3.21 -1.73 6.61
N ALA A 109 2.62 -2.91 6.39
CA ALA A 109 1.21 -3.18 6.72
C ALA A 109 0.91 -2.92 8.20
N ALA A 110 1.79 -3.35 9.11
CA ALA A 110 1.65 -3.07 10.54
C ALA A 110 1.66 -1.57 10.86
N ALA A 111 2.59 -0.81 10.28
CA ALA A 111 2.65 0.65 10.44
C ALA A 111 1.38 1.36 9.92
N MET A 112 0.83 0.89 8.79
CA MET A 112 -0.46 1.40 8.28
C MET A 112 -1.63 1.10 9.24
N MET A 113 -1.65 -0.08 9.85
CA MET A 113 -2.65 -0.45 10.85
C MET A 113 -2.56 0.40 12.11
N ASP A 114 -1.36 0.68 12.59
CA ASP A 114 -1.15 1.55 13.76
C ASP A 114 -1.69 2.96 13.50
N TYR A 115 -1.34 3.55 12.35
CA TYR A 115 -1.79 4.88 11.96
C TYR A 115 -3.33 4.96 11.80
N THR A 116 -3.94 3.99 11.12
CA THR A 116 -5.41 3.97 10.98
C THR A 116 -6.11 3.74 12.33
N GLY A 117 -5.47 3.03 13.25
CA GLY A 117 -5.92 2.90 14.64
C GLY A 117 -5.90 4.22 15.41
N GLU A 118 -4.94 5.11 15.13
CA GLU A 118 -4.87 6.45 15.72
C GLU A 118 -5.91 7.41 15.11
N ILE A 119 -6.04 7.44 13.78
CA ILE A 119 -7.05 8.28 13.10
C ILE A 119 -8.48 7.94 13.52
N GLY A 120 -8.78 6.65 13.71
CA GLY A 120 -10.10 6.22 14.18
C GLY A 120 -10.46 6.82 15.55
N LYS A 121 -9.46 7.08 16.42
CA LYS A 121 -9.67 7.69 17.74
C LYS A 121 -9.90 9.21 17.64
N ILE A 122 -9.30 9.87 16.65
CA ILE A 122 -9.30 11.35 16.53
C ILE A 122 -10.55 11.86 15.81
N HIS A 123 -10.91 11.25 14.68
CA HIS A 123 -11.87 11.85 13.76
C HIS A 123 -13.31 11.31 13.89
N VAL A 124 -13.51 10.09 14.41
CA VAL A 124 -14.80 9.39 14.22
C VAL A 124 -15.35 8.67 15.47
N GLY A 125 -14.61 8.62 16.58
CA GLY A 125 -14.98 7.78 17.72
C GLY A 125 -15.04 6.29 17.33
N GLU A 126 -15.56 5.42 18.19
CA GLU A 126 -15.51 3.94 18.05
C GLU A 126 -16.15 3.36 16.75
N LYS A 127 -16.67 4.19 15.85
CA LYS A 127 -17.30 3.81 14.57
C LYS A 127 -16.37 3.76 13.36
N PHE A 128 -15.09 4.15 13.45
CA PHE A 128 -14.22 4.13 12.26
C PHE A 128 -13.91 2.69 11.83
N PRO A 129 -14.07 2.36 10.54
CA PRO A 129 -13.69 1.06 10.03
C PRO A 129 -12.17 0.87 10.14
N LYS A 130 -11.77 -0.08 10.98
CA LYS A 130 -10.39 -0.54 11.07
C LYS A 130 -10.03 -1.25 9.77
N LEU A 131 -8.79 -1.12 9.30
CA LEU A 131 -8.29 -1.90 8.17
C LEU A 131 -8.67 -3.37 8.38
N SER A 132 -9.28 -3.98 7.35
CA SER A 132 -9.65 -5.38 7.44
C SER A 132 -8.39 -6.23 7.60
N PRO A 133 -8.43 -7.36 8.34
CA PRO A 133 -7.33 -8.33 8.41
C PRO A 133 -6.93 -8.89 7.03
N LEU A 134 -7.73 -8.59 5.99
CA LEU A 134 -7.50 -8.92 4.58
C LEU A 134 -6.39 -8.07 3.94
N MET A 135 -5.35 -7.67 4.69
CA MET A 135 -4.06 -7.32 4.11
C MET A 135 -3.41 -8.63 3.65
N ALA A 136 -3.97 -9.22 2.59
CA ALA A 136 -3.39 -10.39 1.96
C ALA A 136 -2.13 -9.93 1.23
N ALA A 137 -0.98 -10.09 1.88
CA ALA A 137 0.28 -10.20 1.17
C ALA A 137 0.17 -11.47 0.31
N TYR A 138 -0.17 -11.32 -0.96
CA TYR A 138 -0.11 -12.43 -1.89
C TYR A 138 1.36 -12.70 -2.16
N MET A 139 1.84 -13.88 -1.75
CA MET A 139 3.08 -14.46 -2.26
C MET A 139 2.77 -14.94 -3.68
N GLY A 140 3.26 -14.19 -4.67
CA GLY A 140 3.34 -14.64 -6.06
C GLY A 140 4.55 -15.54 -6.26
#